data_AF-A0A0F8BKU0-F1
#
_entry.id   AF-A0A0F8BKU0-F1
#
_cell.length_a   1.000
_cell.length_b   1.000
_cell.length_c   1.000
_cell.angle_alpha   90.00
_cell.angle_beta   90.00
_cell.angle_gamma   90.00
#
_symmetry.space_group_name_H-M   'P 1'
#
loop_
_entity.id
_entity.type
_entity.pdbx_description
1 polymer ?
#
loop_
_entity_poly.entity_id
_entity_poly.type
_entity_poly.pdbx_seq_one_letter_code
_entity_poly.pdbx_strand_id
1 'polypeptide(L)'
;MMDDFVSDSDSEYTSYWRDWFISMRGHEYFCEIDEEYLTDRFNLTGLNSEVQYYQYAMDLITDMFELECDDDMRDTIEKSARQLYGLVHARFIVTTRGLGKMLEKYKRSDFGKCPRIMCEGQPLLPMGLADIPGQKPVKLYCARCEDIYNPKSSRHASLDGAFFGTSFHNIFFQVYSPLMPIKSTERYVPRVYGFKVHSAAALIRWQEEQRDELRRRLKVAGVETGFDEDDEECEEEEGDEDEEENRMELAEIQGQIPVPSKA
;
A
#
# COMPACT_ATOMS: atom_id res chain seq x y z
N MET A 1 49.13 -15.91 17.30
CA MET A 1 48.00 -16.63 17.92
C MET A 1 47.28 -15.61 18.77
N MET A 2 45.97 -15.45 18.49
CA MET A 2 44.92 -14.73 19.22
C MET A 2 45.09 -13.21 19.32
N ASP A 3 44.33 -12.44 18.54
CA ASP A 3 42.89 -12.14 18.66
C ASP A 3 42.64 -11.06 19.71
N ASP A 4 42.35 -9.86 19.23
CA ASP A 4 41.34 -8.98 19.83
C ASP A 4 40.55 -8.39 18.66
N PHE A 5 39.68 -9.24 18.11
CA PHE A 5 38.55 -8.86 17.29
C PHE A 5 37.64 -8.03 18.21
N VAL A 6 37.66 -6.71 18.08
CA VAL A 6 36.67 -5.84 18.71
C VAL A 6 35.34 -6.19 18.06
N SER A 7 34.62 -7.08 18.73
CA SER A 7 33.25 -7.46 18.41
C SER A 7 32.41 -6.21 18.46
N ASP A 8 31.94 -5.83 17.28
CA ASP A 8 30.84 -4.92 17.04
C ASP A 8 29.67 -5.28 17.98
N SER A 9 29.44 -4.43 18.97
CA SER A 9 28.37 -4.52 19.95
C SER A 9 27.37 -3.42 19.62
N ASP A 10 26.76 -3.53 18.45
CA ASP A 10 25.78 -2.58 17.91
C ASP A 10 24.39 -2.77 18.56
N SER A 11 24.33 -2.74 19.91
CA SER A 11 23.16 -3.23 20.66
C SER A 11 22.73 -2.45 21.90
N GLU A 12 23.00 -1.14 22.03
CA GLU A 12 22.51 -0.38 23.20
C GLU A 12 22.16 1.11 22.94
N TYR A 13 21.50 1.42 21.82
CA TYR A 13 20.85 2.72 21.61
C TYR A 13 19.43 2.55 21.04
N THR A 14 18.63 1.73 21.72
CA THR A 14 17.17 1.72 21.52
C THR A 14 16.62 2.98 22.18
N SER A 15 16.18 3.96 21.39
CA SER A 15 15.55 5.16 21.93
C SER A 15 14.23 4.76 22.61
N TYR A 16 14.07 5.16 23.86
CA TYR A 16 12.91 4.84 24.67
C TYR A 16 11.62 5.40 24.05
N TRP A 17 11.65 6.61 23.49
CA TRP A 17 10.45 7.22 22.91
C TRP A 17 9.97 6.54 21.64
N ARG A 18 10.87 6.21 20.68
CA ARG A 18 10.46 5.57 19.41
C ARG A 18 9.87 4.17 19.65
N ASP A 19 10.52 3.38 20.50
CA ASP A 19 10.04 2.03 20.86
C ASP A 19 8.71 2.08 21.60
N TRP A 20 8.58 3.01 22.56
CA TRP A 20 7.32 3.28 23.21
C TRP A 20 6.23 3.66 22.20
N PHE A 21 6.51 4.59 21.28
CA PHE A 21 5.55 5.06 20.28
C PHE A 21 5.07 3.93 19.37
N ILE A 22 5.96 3.07 18.88
CA ILE A 22 5.60 1.97 17.96
C ILE A 22 4.87 0.84 18.70
N SER A 23 5.18 0.63 19.99
CA SER A 23 4.49 -0.35 20.83
C SER A 23 3.12 0.13 21.34
N MET A 24 2.76 1.40 21.14
CA MET A 24 1.43 1.90 21.48
C MET A 24 0.33 1.15 20.71
N ARG A 25 -0.78 0.91 21.41
CA ARG A 25 -1.96 0.29 20.82
C ARG A 25 -2.48 1.16 19.65
N GLY A 26 -2.59 0.55 18.47
CA GLY A 26 -3.02 1.24 17.25
C GLY A 26 -1.87 1.68 16.35
N HIS A 27 -0.61 1.58 16.79
CA HIS A 27 0.58 2.00 16.02
C HIS A 27 1.28 0.82 15.33
N GLU A 28 0.61 -0.33 15.21
CA GLU A 28 1.20 -1.56 14.66
C GLU A 28 1.62 -1.43 13.19
N TYR A 29 1.15 -0.40 12.47
CA TYR A 29 1.49 -0.12 11.07
C TYR A 29 2.79 0.66 10.91
N PHE A 30 3.28 1.34 11.94
CA PHE A 30 4.55 2.04 11.88
C PHE A 30 5.71 1.06 11.82
N CYS A 31 6.77 1.46 11.12
CA CYS A 31 8.10 0.87 11.30
C CYS A 31 9.00 1.84 12.05
N GLU A 32 10.05 1.29 12.66
CA GLU A 32 11.05 2.11 13.33
C GLU A 32 11.88 2.89 12.31
N ILE A 33 11.96 4.20 12.48
CA ILE A 33 12.81 5.09 11.69
C ILE A 33 14.24 5.04 12.25
N ASP A 34 15.22 4.89 11.35
CA ASP A 34 16.63 4.88 11.74
C ASP A 34 17.06 6.24 12.33
N GLU A 35 17.87 6.21 13.38
CA GLU A 35 18.36 7.42 14.03
C GLU A 35 19.22 8.30 13.10
N GLU A 36 20.02 7.67 12.24
CA GLU A 36 20.77 8.34 11.19
C GLU A 36 19.86 9.15 10.24
N TYR A 37 18.66 8.64 9.96
CA TYR A 37 17.70 9.33 9.09
C TYR A 37 17.08 10.55 9.79
N LEU A 38 16.80 10.44 11.10
CA LEU A 38 16.24 11.52 11.92
C LEU A 38 17.25 12.64 12.21
N THR A 39 18.54 12.30 12.31
CA THR A 39 19.59 13.29 12.61
C THR A 39 20.03 14.08 11.36
N ASP A 40 19.80 13.56 10.16
CA ASP A 40 20.06 14.26 8.91
C ASP A 40 18.99 15.32 8.59
N ARG A 41 19.39 16.59 8.73
CA ARG A 41 18.53 17.76 8.49
C ARG A 41 17.99 17.83 7.06
N PHE A 42 18.67 17.26 6.07
CA PHE A 42 18.22 17.30 4.68
C PHE A 42 16.88 16.55 4.51
N ASN A 43 16.73 15.40 5.16
CA ASN A 43 15.51 14.58 5.10
C ASN A 43 14.29 15.27 5.71
N LEU A 44 14.53 16.20 6.64
CA LEU A 44 13.52 16.89 7.43
C LEU A 44 13.13 18.28 6.89
N THR A 45 13.68 18.66 5.74
CA THR A 45 13.45 19.98 5.13
C THR A 45 11.95 20.27 4.98
N GLY A 46 11.52 21.45 5.44
CA GLY A 46 10.13 21.93 5.36
C GLY A 46 9.22 21.52 6.53
N LEU A 47 9.57 20.49 7.32
CA LEU A 47 8.73 20.03 8.43
C LEU A 47 8.70 21.04 9.59
N ASN A 48 9.72 21.88 9.70
CA ASN A 48 9.80 22.96 10.68
C ASN A 48 8.69 24.01 10.54
N SER A 49 8.11 24.16 9.34
CA SER A 49 6.96 25.05 9.12
C SER A 49 5.60 24.38 9.34
N GLU A 50 5.56 23.04 9.32
CA GLU A 50 4.31 22.27 9.46
C GLU A 50 4.03 21.85 10.90
N VAL A 51 5.07 21.69 11.71
CA VAL A 51 4.98 21.20 13.10
C VAL A 51 5.26 22.33 14.10
N GLN A 52 4.32 22.54 15.03
CA GLN A 52 4.51 23.47 16.14
C GLN A 52 5.54 22.93 17.13
N TYR A 53 6.33 23.81 17.77
CA TYR A 53 7.35 23.40 18.74
C TYR A 53 8.36 22.38 18.17
N TYR A 54 8.69 22.49 16.87
CA TYR A 54 9.53 21.53 16.14
C TYR A 54 10.80 21.10 16.88
N GLN A 55 11.56 22.04 17.47
CA GLN A 55 12.79 21.71 18.17
C GLN A 55 12.53 20.82 19.40
N TYR A 56 11.55 21.20 20.23
CA TYR A 56 11.14 20.41 21.40
C TYR A 56 10.57 19.05 21.03
N ALA A 57 9.79 18.98 19.94
CA ALA A 57 9.27 17.74 19.40
C ALA A 57 10.40 16.81 18.91
N MET A 58 11.43 17.38 18.25
CA MET A 58 12.61 16.64 17.82
C MET A 58 13.39 16.10 19.02
N ASP A 59 13.70 16.98 19.98
CA ASP A 59 14.44 16.61 21.18
C ASP A 59 13.72 15.49 21.95
N LEU A 60 12.38 15.47 21.94
CA LEU A 60 11.58 14.40 22.54
C LEU A 60 11.69 13.06 21.79
N ILE A 61 11.63 13.07 20.45
CA ILE A 61 11.75 11.85 19.62
C ILE A 61 13.16 11.25 19.72
N THR A 62 14.18 12.08 19.96
CA THR A 62 15.57 11.66 20.10
C THR A 62 16.00 11.46 21.56
N ASP A 63 15.07 11.40 22.52
CA ASP A 63 15.33 11.26 23.96
C ASP A 63 16.32 12.30 24.56
N MET A 64 16.41 13.48 23.94
CA MET A 64 17.22 14.63 24.37
C MET A 64 16.40 15.72 25.06
N PHE A 65 15.14 15.42 25.44
CA PHE A 65 14.22 16.41 26.00
C PHE A 65 14.44 16.62 27.50
N GLU A 66 15.08 17.73 27.86
CA GLU A 66 15.44 18.09 29.24
C GLU A 66 14.56 19.19 29.87
N LEU A 67 13.57 19.72 29.14
CA LEU A 67 12.77 20.86 29.60
C LEU A 67 11.75 20.45 30.68
N GLU A 68 11.88 21.04 31.87
CA GLU A 68 10.83 21.06 32.88
C GLU A 68 9.74 22.06 32.44
N CYS A 69 8.56 21.55 32.09
CA CYS A 69 7.39 22.32 31.69
C CYS A 69 6.15 21.82 32.46
N ASP A 70 5.08 22.61 32.43
CA ASP A 70 3.80 22.18 32.99
C ASP A 70 3.17 21.06 32.13
N ASP A 71 2.21 20.33 32.72
CA ASP A 71 1.60 19.16 32.08
C ASP A 71 0.91 19.53 30.75
N ASP A 72 0.29 20.72 30.67
CA ASP A 72 -0.41 21.20 29.47
C ASP A 72 0.57 21.48 28.30
N MET A 73 1.73 22.09 28.58
CA MET A 73 2.77 22.29 27.57
C MET A 73 3.40 20.97 27.16
N ARG A 74 3.66 20.06 28.13
CA ARG A 74 4.17 18.71 27.85
C ARG A 74 3.25 17.96 26.88
N ASP A 75 1.95 17.94 27.14
CA ASP A 75 0.94 17.31 26.29
C ASP A 75 0.92 17.89 24.87
N THR A 76 1.13 19.20 24.75
CA THR A 76 1.18 19.89 23.46
C THR A 76 2.44 19.49 22.67
N ILE A 77 3.60 19.44 23.34
CA ILE A 77 4.87 19.00 22.74
C ILE A 77 4.77 17.53 22.31
N GLU A 78 4.15 16.66 23.12
CA GLU A 78 3.96 15.26 22.75
C GLU A 78 3.06 15.12 21.51
N LYS A 79 2.00 15.91 21.37
CA LYS A 79 1.16 15.92 20.16
C LYS A 79 1.97 16.32 18.93
N SER A 80 2.79 17.37 19.06
CA SER A 80 3.71 17.78 18.00
C SER A 80 4.74 16.70 17.66
N ALA A 81 5.29 15.99 18.65
CA ALA A 81 6.23 14.89 18.43
C ALA A 81 5.58 13.72 17.68
N ARG A 82 4.35 13.33 18.05
CA ARG A 82 3.60 12.29 17.32
C ARG A 82 3.35 12.71 15.86
N GLN A 83 2.99 13.97 15.63
CA GLN A 83 2.79 14.50 14.28
C GLN A 83 4.09 14.52 13.47
N LEU A 84 5.18 15.00 14.08
CA LEU A 84 6.51 15.04 13.44
C LEU A 84 6.97 13.65 13.06
N TYR A 85 6.92 12.69 13.99
CA TYR A 85 7.32 11.31 13.74
C TYR A 85 6.52 10.70 12.59
N GLY A 86 5.20 10.93 12.56
CA GLY A 86 4.35 10.47 11.48
C GLY A 86 4.70 11.07 10.11
N LEU A 87 5.00 12.37 10.05
CA LEU A 87 5.41 13.04 8.81
C LEU A 87 6.79 12.55 8.31
N VAL A 88 7.72 12.31 9.23
CA VAL A 88 9.03 11.73 8.88
C VAL A 88 8.85 10.28 8.42
N HIS A 89 7.97 9.51 9.07
CA HIS A 89 7.66 8.13 8.68
C HIS A 89 7.19 8.06 7.23
N ALA A 90 6.29 8.94 6.80
CA ALA A 90 5.81 8.99 5.42
C ALA A 90 6.95 9.17 4.39
N ARG A 91 7.97 9.96 4.73
CA ARG A 91 9.16 10.14 3.89
C ARG A 91 10.10 8.93 3.97
N PHE A 92 10.28 8.38 5.17
CA PHE A 92 11.20 7.27 5.42
C PHE A 92 10.78 5.98 4.72
N ILE A 93 9.49 5.62 4.74
CA ILE A 93 9.00 4.35 4.17
C ILE A 93 9.11 4.25 2.64
N VAL A 94 9.41 5.37 1.97
CA VAL A 94 9.67 5.42 0.52
C VAL A 94 11.16 5.21 0.20
N THR A 95 12.05 5.31 1.19
CA THR A 95 13.48 5.02 1.04
C THR A 95 13.76 3.52 0.99
N THR A 96 14.91 3.11 0.46
CA THR A 96 15.32 1.69 0.41
C THR A 96 15.33 1.02 1.79
N ARG A 97 15.80 1.73 2.84
CA ARG A 97 15.82 1.21 4.22
C ARG A 97 14.40 1.06 4.79
N GLY A 98 13.56 2.09 4.64
CA GLY A 98 12.17 2.04 5.09
C GLY A 98 11.32 0.99 4.37
N LEU A 99 11.49 0.87 3.05
CA LEU A 99 10.87 -0.18 2.24
C LEU A 99 11.23 -1.58 2.74
N GLY A 100 12.50 -1.81 3.07
CA GLY A 100 12.97 -3.07 3.66
C GLY A 100 12.27 -3.40 4.98
N LYS A 101 12.15 -2.42 5.90
CA LYS A 101 11.43 -2.62 7.18
C LYS A 101 9.94 -2.90 6.97
N MET A 102 9.30 -2.17 6.05
CA MET A 102 7.89 -2.38 5.73
C MET A 102 7.64 -3.71 5.03
N LEU A 103 8.60 -4.20 4.23
CA LEU A 103 8.53 -5.51 3.59
C LEU A 103 8.46 -6.64 4.62
N GLU A 104 9.26 -6.58 5.67
CA GLU A 104 9.22 -7.59 6.73
C GLU A 104 7.87 -7.63 7.45
N LYS A 105 7.24 -6.46 7.67
CA LYS A 105 5.88 -6.36 8.20
C LYS A 105 4.83 -6.88 7.22
N TYR A 106 5.01 -6.61 5.93
CA TYR A 106 4.12 -7.09 4.87
C TYR A 106 4.12 -8.62 4.78
N LYS A 107 5.30 -9.26 4.81
CA LYS A 107 5.44 -10.73 4.83
C LYS A 107 4.75 -11.36 6.04
N ARG A 108 4.79 -10.71 7.20
CA ARG A 108 4.09 -11.14 8.43
C ARG A 108 2.60 -10.85 8.42
N SER A 109 2.09 -10.14 7.41
CA SER A 109 0.70 -9.67 7.32
C SER A 109 0.29 -8.77 8.49
N ASP A 110 1.21 -7.99 9.05
CA ASP A 110 0.96 -7.09 10.18
C ASP A 110 -0.12 -6.04 9.87
N PHE A 111 -0.20 -5.62 8.60
CA PHE A 111 -1.17 -4.63 8.13
C PHE A 111 -2.60 -5.20 8.03
N GLY A 112 -2.73 -6.52 8.07
CA GLY A 112 -3.97 -7.24 7.86
C GLY A 112 -4.08 -7.86 6.47
N LYS A 113 -5.24 -8.45 6.21
CA LYS A 113 -5.56 -9.20 4.99
C LYS A 113 -6.79 -8.63 4.32
N CYS A 114 -6.86 -8.77 3.00
CA CYS A 114 -7.97 -8.29 2.19
C CYS A 114 -9.31 -8.87 2.68
N PRO A 115 -10.35 -8.04 2.89
CA PRO A 115 -11.67 -8.52 3.31
C PRO A 115 -12.44 -9.19 2.18
N ARG A 116 -12.06 -8.99 0.91
CA ARG A 116 -12.68 -9.64 -0.23
C ARG A 116 -12.32 -11.13 -0.24
N ILE A 117 -13.33 -11.99 -0.22
CA ILE A 117 -13.18 -13.45 -0.19
C ILE A 117 -12.35 -13.96 -1.39
N MET A 118 -12.63 -13.45 -2.60
CA MET A 118 -11.92 -13.81 -3.84
C MET A 118 -10.45 -13.36 -3.87
N CYS A 119 -9.97 -12.61 -2.85
CA CYS A 119 -8.55 -12.31 -2.72
C CYS A 119 -7.79 -13.31 -1.83
N GLU A 120 -8.48 -14.32 -1.28
CA GLU A 120 -7.89 -15.42 -0.49
C GLU A 120 -6.99 -14.96 0.66
N GLY A 121 -7.32 -13.80 1.25
CA GLY A 121 -6.55 -13.24 2.35
C GLY A 121 -5.20 -12.63 1.95
N GLN A 122 -5.09 -12.08 0.73
CA GLN A 122 -3.94 -11.27 0.29
C GLN A 122 -3.51 -10.24 1.35
N PRO A 123 -2.23 -10.16 1.73
CA PRO A 123 -1.70 -9.12 2.62
C PRO A 123 -1.93 -7.72 2.06
N LEU A 124 -2.23 -6.78 2.94
CA LEU A 124 -2.51 -5.38 2.59
C LEU A 124 -1.30 -4.48 2.88
N LEU A 125 -1.29 -3.28 2.30
CA LEU A 125 -0.35 -2.22 2.64
C LEU A 125 -1.10 -0.97 3.13
N PRO A 126 -0.58 -0.25 4.13
CA PRO A 126 -1.16 1.02 4.56
C PRO A 126 -0.93 2.10 3.49
N MET A 127 -1.88 3.01 3.36
CA MET A 127 -1.76 4.20 2.52
C MET A 127 -2.62 5.35 3.05
N GLY A 128 -2.22 6.58 2.70
CA GLY A 128 -3.04 7.77 2.85
C GLY A 128 -3.89 8.04 1.60
N LEU A 129 -5.05 8.66 1.79
CA LEU A 129 -5.84 9.23 0.68
C LEU A 129 -5.45 10.68 0.36
N ALA A 130 -4.68 11.31 1.24
CA ALA A 130 -4.12 12.64 1.10
C ALA A 130 -2.81 12.69 1.89
N ASP A 131 -1.85 13.49 1.43
CA ASP A 131 -0.58 13.72 2.13
C ASP A 131 -0.66 14.85 3.16
N ILE A 132 -1.80 15.55 3.22
CA ILE A 132 -2.03 16.65 4.16
C ILE A 132 -2.57 16.09 5.49
N PRO A 133 -1.90 16.35 6.63
CA PRO A 133 -2.34 15.87 7.93
C PRO A 133 -3.74 16.36 8.32
N GLY A 134 -4.44 15.54 9.10
CA GLY A 134 -5.75 15.82 9.69
C GLY A 134 -6.94 15.66 8.75
N GLN A 135 -6.72 15.29 7.48
CA GLN A 135 -7.82 15.19 6.52
C GLN A 135 -8.55 13.84 6.56
N LYS A 136 -7.80 12.74 6.38
CA LYS A 136 -8.38 11.41 6.24
C LYS A 136 -7.52 10.39 6.98
N PRO A 137 -8.13 9.42 7.67
CA PRO A 137 -7.38 8.38 8.35
C PRO A 137 -6.77 7.39 7.35
N VAL A 138 -5.83 6.60 7.83
CA VAL A 138 -5.14 5.56 7.06
C VAL A 138 -6.13 4.56 6.46
N LYS A 139 -5.82 4.14 5.24
CA LYS A 139 -6.52 3.08 4.50
C LYS A 139 -5.55 1.97 4.16
N LEU A 140 -6.10 0.85 3.68
CA LEU A 140 -5.34 -0.32 3.31
C LEU A 140 -5.55 -0.63 1.82
N TYR A 141 -4.47 -0.69 1.07
CA TYR A 141 -4.47 -1.06 -0.34
C TYR A 141 -4.26 -2.57 -0.51
N CYS A 142 -5.05 -3.18 -1.39
CA CYS A 142 -4.89 -4.58 -1.78
C CYS A 142 -4.32 -4.68 -3.19
N ALA A 143 -3.13 -5.26 -3.33
CA ALA A 143 -2.51 -5.43 -4.65
C ALA A 143 -3.22 -6.45 -5.54
N ARG A 144 -4.05 -7.36 -5.00
CA ARG A 144 -4.72 -8.40 -5.80
C ARG A 144 -6.01 -7.93 -6.46
N CYS A 145 -6.79 -7.10 -5.77
CA CYS A 145 -8.03 -6.52 -6.33
C CYS A 145 -7.93 -5.03 -6.65
N GLU A 146 -6.79 -4.39 -6.36
CA GLU A 146 -6.49 -3.00 -6.68
C GLU A 146 -7.48 -2.00 -6.06
N ASP A 147 -8.03 -2.36 -4.90
CA ASP A 147 -9.02 -1.56 -4.20
C ASP A 147 -8.56 -1.19 -2.79
N ILE A 148 -9.19 -0.16 -2.24
CA ILE A 148 -8.84 0.49 -0.98
C ILE A 148 -9.88 0.14 0.08
N TYR A 149 -9.40 -0.31 1.23
CA TYR A 149 -10.21 -0.79 2.34
C TYR A 149 -10.00 0.03 3.61
N ASN A 150 -11.02 0.02 4.47
CA ASN A 150 -10.88 0.52 5.83
C ASN A 150 -10.21 -0.54 6.71
N PRO A 151 -9.32 -0.14 7.64
CA PRO A 151 -8.81 -1.04 8.66
C PRO A 151 -9.96 -1.71 9.43
N LYS A 152 -9.87 -3.02 9.64
CA LYS A 152 -10.92 -3.80 10.33
C LYS A 152 -11.10 -3.39 11.80
N SER A 153 -10.00 -3.00 12.45
CA SER A 153 -10.00 -2.64 13.87
C SER A 153 -10.15 -1.13 14.03
N SER A 154 -11.07 -0.70 14.89
CA SER A 154 -11.28 0.72 15.19
C SER A 154 -10.06 1.41 15.79
N ARG A 155 -9.12 0.66 16.40
CA ARG A 155 -7.87 1.21 16.94
C ARG A 155 -6.98 1.87 15.87
N HIS A 156 -7.11 1.42 14.61
CA HIS A 156 -6.34 1.95 13.47
C HIS A 156 -7.09 3.08 12.77
N ALA A 157 -8.37 3.30 13.09
CA ALA A 157 -9.20 4.30 12.42
C ALA A 157 -8.84 5.74 12.81
N SER A 158 -8.12 5.94 13.92
CA SER A 158 -7.64 7.25 14.36
C SER A 158 -6.25 7.61 13.84
N LEU A 159 -5.55 6.67 13.18
CA LEU A 159 -4.26 6.96 12.57
C LEU A 159 -4.45 7.83 11.34
N ASP A 160 -3.64 8.88 11.23
CA ASP A 160 -3.63 9.74 10.05
C ASP A 160 -3.04 9.00 8.84
N GLY A 161 -3.72 9.10 7.69
CA GLY A 161 -3.23 8.52 6.45
C GLY A 161 -2.01 9.26 5.89
N ALA A 162 -1.85 10.55 6.21
CA ALA A 162 -0.72 11.35 5.77
C ALA A 162 0.63 10.78 6.23
N PHE A 163 0.65 10.06 7.36
CA PHE A 163 1.86 9.43 7.92
C PHE A 163 2.37 8.21 7.12
N PHE A 164 1.59 7.75 6.14
CA PHE A 164 1.97 6.70 5.19
C PHE A 164 2.07 7.24 3.76
N GLY A 165 1.49 8.41 3.49
CA GLY A 165 1.46 9.03 2.18
C GLY A 165 0.61 8.29 1.15
N THR A 166 0.31 8.97 0.04
CA THR A 166 -0.47 8.40 -1.07
C THR A 166 0.35 7.47 -1.96
N SER A 167 1.68 7.62 -1.98
CA SER A 167 2.55 6.99 -2.99
C SER A 167 3.25 5.72 -2.53
N PHE A 168 3.33 5.48 -1.21
CA PHE A 168 4.12 4.39 -0.62
C PHE A 168 3.79 3.01 -1.23
N HIS A 169 2.51 2.65 -1.30
CA HIS A 169 2.10 1.33 -1.82
C HIS A 169 2.53 1.12 -3.29
N ASN A 170 2.47 2.16 -4.12
CA ASN A 170 2.89 2.08 -5.53
C ASN A 170 4.41 1.92 -5.65
N ILE A 171 5.18 2.71 -4.90
CA ILE A 171 6.64 2.65 -4.91
C ILE A 171 7.12 1.29 -4.36
N PHE A 172 6.45 0.77 -3.33
CA PHE A 172 6.74 -0.54 -2.77
C PHE A 172 6.67 -1.64 -3.83
N PHE A 173 5.61 -1.67 -4.64
CA PHE A 173 5.47 -2.67 -5.70
C PHE A 173 6.32 -2.39 -6.94
N GLN A 174 6.71 -1.13 -7.19
CA GLN A 174 7.69 -0.81 -8.22
C GLN A 174 9.07 -1.39 -7.88
N VAL A 175 9.50 -1.28 -6.61
CA VAL A 175 10.79 -1.83 -6.15
C VAL A 175 10.71 -3.34 -5.97
N TYR A 176 9.62 -3.86 -5.42
CA TYR A 176 9.40 -5.28 -5.19
C TYR A 176 8.40 -5.88 -6.19
N SER A 177 8.63 -5.66 -7.49
CA SER A 177 7.78 -6.17 -8.56
C SER A 177 7.46 -7.67 -8.47
N PRO A 178 8.38 -8.57 -8.04
CA PRO A 178 8.06 -10.00 -7.91
C PRO A 178 7.02 -10.33 -6.83
N LEU A 179 6.70 -9.40 -5.92
CA LEU A 179 5.68 -9.59 -4.89
C LEU A 179 4.29 -9.17 -5.34
N MET A 180 4.15 -8.67 -6.56
CA MET A 180 2.84 -8.35 -7.13
C MET A 180 2.05 -9.65 -7.33
N PRO A 181 0.88 -9.79 -6.68
CA PRO A 181 0.05 -10.97 -6.85
C PRO A 181 -0.55 -10.99 -8.26
N ILE A 182 -0.72 -12.20 -8.78
CA ILE A 182 -1.48 -12.44 -10.01
C ILE A 182 -2.92 -11.97 -9.77
N LYS A 183 -3.44 -11.21 -10.73
CA LYS A 183 -4.77 -10.62 -10.63
C LYS A 183 -5.80 -11.71 -10.92
N SER A 184 -6.75 -11.88 -10.00
CA SER A 184 -7.89 -12.80 -10.19
C SER A 184 -9.03 -12.08 -10.89
N THR A 185 -9.57 -12.72 -11.93
CA THR A 185 -10.78 -12.30 -12.65
C THR A 185 -12.06 -12.70 -11.94
N GLU A 186 -11.96 -13.60 -10.96
CA GLU A 186 -13.10 -14.26 -10.35
C GLU A 186 -13.98 -13.27 -9.57
N ARG A 187 -15.29 -13.42 -9.76
CA ARG A 187 -16.30 -12.58 -9.13
C ARG A 187 -17.35 -13.46 -8.46
N TYR A 188 -17.95 -12.92 -7.42
CA TYR A 188 -19.08 -13.59 -6.77
C TYR A 188 -20.26 -13.66 -7.75
N VAL A 189 -20.69 -14.88 -8.08
CA VAL A 189 -21.86 -15.14 -8.93
C VAL A 189 -23.06 -15.43 -8.02
N PRO A 190 -24.07 -14.54 -7.95
CA PRO A 190 -25.25 -14.76 -7.11
C PRO A 190 -26.09 -15.92 -7.67
N ARG A 191 -26.35 -16.92 -6.82
CA ARG A 191 -27.15 -18.11 -7.16
C ARG A 191 -28.31 -18.31 -6.19
N VAL A 192 -29.48 -18.68 -6.70
CA VAL A 192 -30.67 -19.05 -5.93
C VAL A 192 -31.05 -20.48 -6.31
N TYR A 193 -31.03 -21.40 -5.34
CA TYR A 193 -31.21 -22.85 -5.57
C TYR A 193 -30.30 -23.43 -6.68
N GLY A 194 -29.09 -22.89 -6.84
CA GLY A 194 -28.13 -23.30 -7.87
C GLY A 194 -28.22 -22.51 -9.18
N PHE A 195 -29.32 -21.81 -9.44
CA PHE A 195 -29.53 -21.01 -10.65
C PHE A 195 -28.95 -19.60 -10.52
N LYS A 196 -28.24 -19.13 -11.56
CA LYS A 196 -27.74 -17.74 -11.64
C LYS A 196 -28.94 -16.76 -11.69
N VAL A 197 -28.88 -15.66 -10.93
CA VAL A 197 -29.96 -14.65 -10.90
C VAL A 197 -30.02 -13.86 -12.21
N HIS A 198 -31.17 -13.83 -12.90
CA HIS A 198 -31.31 -13.36 -14.29
C HIS A 198 -30.71 -11.96 -14.59
N SER A 199 -31.03 -10.93 -13.81
CA SER A 199 -30.55 -9.56 -14.08
C SER A 199 -29.06 -9.39 -13.79
N ALA A 200 -28.59 -9.94 -12.68
CA ALA A 200 -27.16 -9.93 -12.33
C ALA A 200 -26.34 -10.77 -13.32
N ALA A 201 -26.87 -11.92 -13.76
CA ALA A 201 -26.23 -12.78 -14.75
C ALA A 201 -26.15 -12.13 -16.13
N ALA A 202 -27.19 -11.40 -16.56
CA ALA A 202 -27.15 -10.64 -17.81
C ALA A 202 -26.08 -9.54 -17.78
N LEU A 203 -25.99 -8.78 -16.69
CA LEU A 203 -24.95 -7.77 -16.52
C LEU A 203 -23.54 -8.37 -16.45
N ILE A 204 -23.38 -9.49 -15.73
CA ILE A 204 -22.10 -10.19 -15.61
C ILE A 204 -21.62 -10.67 -16.98
N ARG A 205 -22.49 -11.34 -17.76
CA ARG A 205 -22.15 -11.79 -19.13
C ARG A 205 -21.71 -10.65 -20.03
N TRP A 206 -22.45 -9.53 -20.03
CA TRP A 206 -22.07 -8.35 -20.80
C TRP A 206 -20.73 -7.75 -20.33
N GLN A 207 -20.46 -7.73 -19.02
CA GLN A 207 -19.19 -7.24 -18.47
C GLN A 207 -18.00 -8.18 -18.76
N GLU A 208 -18.25 -9.48 -18.87
CA GLU A 208 -17.26 -10.49 -19.27
C GLU A 208 -16.93 -10.31 -20.74
N GLU A 209 -17.94 -10.25 -21.62
CA GLU A 209 -17.78 -10.00 -23.06
C GLU A 209 -16.97 -8.72 -23.36
N GLN A 210 -17.31 -7.59 -22.73
CA GLN A 210 -16.55 -6.33 -22.89
C GLN A 210 -15.11 -6.42 -22.36
N ARG A 211 -14.86 -7.26 -21.34
CA ARG A 211 -13.52 -7.47 -20.79
C ARG A 211 -12.68 -8.32 -21.74
N ASP A 212 -13.27 -9.37 -22.30
CA ASP A 212 -12.57 -10.28 -23.20
C ASP A 212 -12.22 -9.58 -24.51
N GLU A 213 -13.13 -8.73 -25.02
CA GLU A 213 -12.84 -7.79 -26.11
C GLU A 213 -11.63 -6.91 -25.79
N LEU A 214 -11.64 -6.27 -24.61
CA LEU A 214 -10.53 -5.41 -24.19
C LEU A 214 -9.21 -6.19 -24.04
N ARG A 215 -9.25 -7.41 -23.51
CA ARG A 215 -8.08 -8.31 -23.39
C ARG A 215 -7.53 -8.67 -24.77
N ARG A 216 -8.39 -9.01 -25.72
CA ARG A 216 -8.00 -9.29 -27.11
C ARG A 216 -7.32 -8.08 -27.73
N ARG A 217 -7.91 -6.88 -27.57
CA ARG A 217 -7.33 -5.61 -28.04
C ARG A 217 -5.96 -5.32 -27.40
N LEU A 218 -5.79 -5.56 -26.10
CA LEU A 218 -4.52 -5.36 -25.40
C LEU A 218 -3.45 -6.38 -25.84
N LYS A 219 -3.85 -7.64 -26.08
CA LYS A 219 -2.96 -8.70 -26.61
C LYS A 219 -2.46 -8.35 -28.01
N VAL A 220 -3.34 -7.86 -28.89
CA VAL A 220 -2.98 -7.36 -30.22
C VAL A 220 -2.04 -6.16 -30.13
N ALA A 221 -2.23 -5.28 -29.15
CA ALA A 221 -1.34 -4.13 -28.92
C ALA A 221 -0.01 -4.50 -28.23
N GLY A 222 0.23 -5.77 -27.88
CA GLY A 222 1.44 -6.23 -27.21
C GLY A 222 1.56 -5.78 -25.75
N VAL A 223 0.44 -5.50 -25.08
CA VAL A 223 0.41 -5.10 -23.66
C VAL A 223 0.16 -6.33 -22.79
N GLU A 224 1.16 -6.76 -22.02
CA GLU A 224 1.00 -7.82 -21.01
C GLU A 224 0.12 -7.32 -19.86
N THR A 225 -0.97 -8.04 -19.57
CA THR A 225 -1.98 -7.60 -18.59
C THR A 225 -1.78 -8.20 -17.18
N GLY A 226 -1.00 -9.27 -17.04
CA GLY A 226 -0.64 -9.86 -15.75
C GLY A 226 -1.79 -10.51 -14.96
N PHE A 227 -2.90 -10.83 -15.62
CA PHE A 227 -4.00 -11.60 -15.04
C PHE A 227 -3.74 -13.10 -15.17
N ASP A 228 -4.32 -13.91 -14.27
CA ASP A 228 -4.34 -15.36 -14.45
C ASP A 228 -5.14 -15.69 -15.70
N GLU A 229 -4.51 -16.45 -16.60
CA GLU A 229 -5.13 -17.07 -17.76
C GLU A 229 -5.78 -18.36 -17.26
N ASP A 230 -6.83 -18.25 -16.46
CA ASP A 230 -7.76 -19.37 -16.26
C ASP A 230 -8.58 -19.53 -17.56
N ASP A 231 -7.89 -19.97 -18.62
CA ASP A 231 -8.42 -20.19 -19.98
C ASP A 231 -9.27 -21.49 -20.05
N GLU A 232 -9.41 -22.24 -18.96
CA GLU A 232 -10.06 -23.57 -18.97
C GLU A 232 -11.60 -23.54 -19.11
N GLU A 233 -12.28 -22.39 -19.01
CA GLU A 233 -13.76 -22.33 -19.15
C GLU A 233 -14.27 -21.68 -20.46
N CYS A 234 -13.43 -21.11 -21.32
CA CYS A 234 -13.89 -20.44 -22.54
C CYS A 234 -13.79 -21.28 -23.83
N GLU A 235 -13.09 -22.41 -23.84
CA GLU A 235 -12.95 -23.22 -25.06
C GLU A 235 -14.19 -24.05 -25.44
N GLU A 236 -15.24 -24.11 -24.60
CA GLU A 236 -16.38 -25.00 -24.84
C GLU A 236 -17.58 -24.36 -25.59
N GLU A 237 -17.58 -23.04 -25.87
CA GLU A 237 -18.73 -22.36 -26.51
C GLU A 237 -18.42 -21.52 -27.78
N GLU A 238 -17.22 -21.55 -28.35
CA GLU A 238 -16.98 -20.91 -29.66
C GLU A 238 -17.36 -21.85 -30.82
N GLY A 239 -18.44 -21.53 -31.52
CA GLY A 239 -18.81 -22.21 -32.77
C GLY A 239 -17.99 -21.65 -33.93
N ASP A 240 -17.71 -22.49 -34.95
CA ASP A 240 -16.93 -22.14 -36.16
C ASP A 240 -17.38 -20.85 -36.90
N GLU A 241 -18.57 -20.33 -36.61
CA GLU A 241 -19.11 -19.10 -37.22
C GLU A 241 -18.56 -17.81 -36.57
N ASP A 242 -18.11 -17.85 -35.31
CA ASP A 242 -17.63 -16.68 -34.55
C ASP A 242 -16.17 -16.29 -34.88
N GLU A 243 -15.39 -17.21 -35.49
CA GLU A 243 -13.99 -16.95 -35.88
C GLU A 243 -13.86 -16.05 -37.14
N GLU A 244 -14.81 -16.10 -38.07
CA GLU A 244 -14.78 -15.27 -39.29
C GLU A 244 -15.24 -13.82 -39.03
N GLU A 245 -16.23 -13.62 -38.16
CA GLU A 245 -16.71 -12.28 -37.78
C GLU A 245 -15.65 -11.52 -36.97
N ASN A 246 -14.99 -12.21 -36.02
CA ASN A 246 -13.87 -11.66 -35.24
C ASN A 246 -12.71 -11.20 -36.13
N ARG A 247 -12.41 -11.93 -37.22
CA ARG A 247 -11.33 -11.58 -38.16
C ARG A 247 -11.63 -10.30 -38.95
N MET A 248 -12.91 -10.02 -39.21
CA MET A 248 -13.34 -8.81 -39.91
C MET A 248 -13.35 -7.58 -38.98
N GLU A 249 -13.81 -7.72 -37.73
CA GLU A 249 -13.78 -6.63 -36.74
C GLU A 249 -12.35 -6.25 -36.30
N LEU A 250 -11.44 -7.23 -36.20
CA LEU A 250 -10.01 -7.02 -35.91
C LEU A 250 -9.30 -6.11 -36.93
N ALA A 251 -9.80 -6.02 -38.18
CA ALA A 251 -9.24 -5.17 -39.22
C ALA A 251 -9.66 -3.69 -39.08
N GLU A 252 -10.81 -3.40 -38.45
CA GLU A 252 -11.33 -2.03 -38.31
C GLU A 252 -10.76 -1.27 -37.10
N ILE A 253 -10.27 -1.99 -36.08
CA ILE A 253 -9.83 -1.40 -34.79
C ILE A 253 -8.40 -0.82 -34.84
N GLN A 254 -7.62 -1.08 -35.90
CA GLN A 254 -6.22 -0.61 -36.05
C GLN A 254 -6.06 0.93 -36.07
N GLY A 255 -7.14 1.72 -36.12
CA GLY A 255 -7.08 3.17 -36.28
C GLY A 255 -7.27 4.04 -35.01
N GLN A 256 -7.57 3.49 -33.83
CA GLN A 256 -8.07 4.30 -32.70
C GLN A 256 -7.43 4.04 -31.32
N ILE A 257 -6.15 3.65 -31.25
CA ILE A 257 -5.50 3.46 -29.95
C ILE A 257 -4.53 4.62 -29.67
N PRO A 258 -4.85 5.54 -28.73
CA PRO A 258 -3.84 6.38 -28.12
C PRO A 258 -2.99 5.50 -27.21
N VAL A 259 -1.76 5.21 -27.64
CA VAL A 259 -0.76 4.50 -26.84
C VAL A 259 -0.34 5.46 -25.71
N PRO A 260 -0.51 5.11 -24.42
CA PRO A 260 0.11 5.89 -23.36
C PRO A 260 1.63 5.81 -23.52
N SER A 261 2.28 6.97 -23.65
CA SER A 261 3.73 7.05 -23.75
C SER A 261 4.34 6.44 -22.49
N LYS A 262 5.24 5.46 -22.67
CA LYS A 262 6.08 4.93 -21.59
C LYS A 262 6.72 6.11 -20.84
N ALA A 263 6.38 6.25 -19.56
CA ALA A 263 7.08 7.12 -18.61
C ALA A 263 8.26 6.37 -18.01
#